data_AF-A0A965TPY5-F1
#
_entry.id   AF-A0A965TPY5-F1
#
_cell.length_a   1.000
_cell.length_b   1.000
_cell.length_c   1.000
_cell.angle_alpha   90.00
_cell.angle_beta   90.00
_cell.angle_gamma   90.00
#
_symmetry.space_group_name_H-M   'P 1'
#
loop_
_entity.id
_entity.type
_entity.pdbx_description
1 polymer ?
#
loop_
_entity_poly.entity_id
_entity_poly.type
_entity_poly.pdbx_seq_one_letter_code
_entity_poly.pdbx_strand_id
1 'polypeptide(L)'
;SIVSRGSAGGYTLSVPTEDRNLRRRAYYIDELAVLLGGYTSEKVVFGDITTGASNDLQRATHIARSMVTRYGMSSLGPRTFGKDHSNVFLGKEISE
;
A
#
# COMPACT_ATOMS: atom_id res chain seq x y z
N SER A 1 -19.05 6.71 0.01
CA SER A 1 -20.41 6.33 -0.45
C SER A 1 -20.70 4.94 0.10
N ILE A 2 -21.79 4.73 0.84
CA ILE A 2 -22.19 3.44 1.45
C ILE A 2 -23.07 2.63 0.48
N VAL A 3 -22.79 2.76 -0.82
CA VAL A 3 -23.54 2.06 -1.87
C VAL A 3 -22.58 1.09 -2.51
N SER A 4 -22.84 -0.20 -2.31
CA SER A 4 -22.11 -1.30 -2.92
C SER A 4 -22.26 -1.24 -4.44
N ARG A 5 -21.14 -1.21 -5.15
CA ARG A 5 -21.08 -1.44 -6.60
C ARG A 5 -19.98 -2.47 -6.85
N GLY A 6 -20.38 -3.72 -7.14
CA GLY A 6 -19.47 -4.87 -7.22
C GLY A 6 -19.02 -5.42 -5.87
N SER A 7 -18.10 -6.39 -5.85
CA SER A 7 -17.61 -7.14 -4.66
C SER A 7 -16.92 -6.30 -3.56
N ALA A 8 -17.00 -4.98 -3.61
CA ALA A 8 -16.47 -4.09 -2.58
C ALA A 8 -17.63 -3.34 -1.91
N GLY A 9 -17.83 -3.62 -0.61
CA GLY A 9 -18.87 -3.06 0.26
C GLY A 9 -18.68 -1.59 0.65
N GLY A 10 -18.42 -0.73 -0.33
CA GLY A 10 -18.20 0.70 -0.15
C GLY A 10 -16.75 1.11 -0.39
N TYR A 11 -16.56 2.22 -1.11
CA TYR A 11 -15.25 2.85 -1.27
C TYR A 11 -15.39 4.37 -1.00
N THR A 12 -14.29 4.98 -0.55
CA THR A 12 -14.14 6.43 -0.45
C THR A 12 -13.20 6.89 -1.56
N LEU A 13 -13.70 7.58 -2.60
CA LEU A 13 -12.84 8.22 -3.62
C LEU A 13 -12.44 9.55 -3.02
N SER A 14 -11.17 9.65 -2.64
CA SER A 14 -10.54 10.94 -2.44
C SER A 14 -10.09 11.44 -3.80
N VAL A 15 -10.85 12.37 -4.40
CA VAL A 15 -10.47 13.02 -5.66
C VAL A 15 -9.24 13.90 -5.38
N PRO A 16 -8.09 13.69 -6.05
CA PRO A 16 -6.89 14.48 -5.81
C PRO A 16 -6.97 15.84 -6.53
N THR A 17 -6.91 16.95 -5.78
CA THR A 17 -7.05 18.33 -6.30
C THR A 17 -5.71 19.03 -6.60
N GLU A 18 -4.56 18.42 -6.30
CA GLU A 18 -3.24 18.99 -6.58
C GLU A 18 -2.32 17.95 -7.25
N ASP A 19 -1.34 18.44 -8.01
CA ASP A 19 -0.33 17.65 -8.73
C ASP A 19 0.52 16.84 -7.73
N ARG A 20 0.03 15.63 -7.43
CA ARG A 20 0.36 14.83 -6.24
C ARG A 20 1.59 13.93 -6.45
N ASN A 21 2.60 14.42 -7.16
CA ASN A 21 3.82 13.65 -7.42
C ASN A 21 4.77 13.57 -6.20
N LEU A 22 4.62 14.46 -5.21
CA LEU A 22 5.44 14.48 -4.00
C LEU A 22 4.58 14.32 -2.74
N ARG A 23 4.82 13.24 -1.99
CA ARG A 23 4.12 12.94 -0.73
C ARG A 23 5.09 12.94 0.44
N ARG A 24 4.68 13.55 1.55
CA ARG A 24 5.43 13.52 2.82
C ARG A 24 5.24 12.17 3.50
N ARG A 25 6.17 11.80 4.38
CA ARG A 25 6.06 10.59 5.21
C ARG A 25 4.72 10.48 5.95
N ALA A 26 4.21 11.59 6.49
CA ALA A 26 2.93 11.64 7.20
C ALA A 26 1.77 11.12 6.36
N TYR A 27 1.70 11.49 5.07
CA TYR A 27 0.64 11.03 4.17
C TYR A 27 0.58 9.50 4.06
N TYR A 28 1.75 8.85 3.92
CA TYR A 28 1.79 7.38 3.83
C TYR A 28 1.46 6.71 5.17
N ILE A 29 1.80 7.33 6.30
CA ILE A 29 1.38 6.84 7.62
C ILE A 29 -0.14 6.92 7.76
N ASP A 30 -0.75 8.03 7.33
CA ASP A 30 -2.20 8.19 7.35
C ASP A 30 -2.88 7.16 6.43
N GLU A 31 -2.31 6.92 5.24
CA GLU A 31 -2.81 5.91 4.30
C GLU A 31 -2.71 4.49 4.86
N LEU A 32 -1.60 4.15 5.53
CA LEU A 32 -1.45 2.89 6.25
C LEU A 32 -2.46 2.74 7.39
N ALA A 33 -2.75 3.82 8.13
CA ALA A 33 -3.74 3.82 9.19
C ALA A 33 -5.15 3.53 8.67
N VAL A 34 -5.52 4.11 7.51
CA VAL A 34 -6.81 3.83 6.86
C VAL A 34 -6.91 2.36 6.42
N LEU A 35 -5.87 1.82 5.77
CA LEU A 35 -5.86 0.43 5.31
C LEU A 35 -5.94 -0.57 6.47
N LEU A 36 -5.25 -0.30 7.57
CA LEU A 36 -5.25 -1.17 8.75
C LEU A 36 -6.47 -0.94 9.66
N GLY A 37 -7.32 0.04 9.36
CA GLY A 37 -8.51 0.37 10.15
C GLY A 37 -9.52 -0.78 10.19
N GLY A 38 -9.80 -1.41 9.05
CA GLY A 38 -10.72 -2.56 8.97
C GLY A 38 -10.21 -3.75 9.79
N TYR A 39 -8.95 -4.13 9.58
CA TYR A 39 -8.29 -5.20 10.34
C TYR A 39 -8.31 -4.95 11.86
N THR A 40 -8.01 -3.72 12.28
CA THR A 40 -7.98 -3.35 13.70
C THR A 40 -9.40 -3.33 14.29
N SER A 41 -10.38 -2.84 13.53
CA SER A 41 -11.77 -2.85 13.95
C SER A 41 -12.29 -4.26 14.18
N GLU A 42 -11.94 -5.21 13.31
CA GLU A 42 -12.35 -6.61 13.48
C GLU A 42 -11.77 -7.20 14.77
N LYS A 43 -10.46 -6.99 14.97
CA LYS A 43 -9.77 -7.48 16.16
C LYS A 43 -10.31 -6.88 17.46
N VAL A 44 -10.64 -5.59 17.47
CA VAL A 44 -11.11 -4.90 18.69
C VAL A 44 -12.58 -5.18 18.98
N VAL A 45 -13.44 -5.22 17.95
CA VAL A 45 -14.89 -5.34 18.13
C VAL A 45 -15.35 -6.79 18.17
N PHE A 46 -14.85 -7.63 17.26
CA PHE A 46 -15.31 -9.02 17.13
C PHE A 46 -14.38 -10.03 17.81
N GLY A 47 -13.15 -9.62 18.16
CA GLY A 47 -12.19 -10.51 18.84
C GLY A 47 -11.65 -11.63 17.95
N ASP A 48 -12.09 -11.70 16.70
CA ASP A 48 -11.67 -12.66 15.69
C ASP A 48 -11.40 -11.94 14.38
N ILE A 49 -10.46 -12.47 13.61
CA ILE A 49 -9.89 -11.82 12.43
C ILE A 49 -10.37 -12.57 11.20
N THR A 50 -10.97 -11.84 10.25
CA THR A 50 -11.48 -12.47 9.02
C THR A 50 -10.48 -12.39 7.87
N THR A 51 -10.75 -13.13 6.80
CA THR A 51 -9.99 -13.04 5.54
C THR A 51 -10.32 -11.79 4.73
N GLY A 52 -11.31 -10.98 5.15
CA GLY A 52 -11.76 -9.78 4.43
C GLY A 52 -10.68 -8.70 4.29
N ALA A 53 -9.78 -8.59 5.27
CA ALA A 53 -8.70 -7.60 5.27
C ALA A 53 -7.48 -7.99 4.40
N SER A 54 -7.51 -9.13 3.68
CA SER A 54 -6.35 -9.63 2.92
C SER A 54 -5.82 -8.62 1.88
N ASN A 55 -6.73 -7.98 1.13
CA ASN A 55 -6.35 -6.97 0.13
C ASN A 55 -5.71 -5.73 0.78
N ASP A 56 -6.24 -5.28 1.91
CA ASP A 56 -5.73 -4.08 2.60
C ASP A 56 -4.36 -4.35 3.22
N LEU A 57 -4.15 -5.55 3.78
CA LEU A 57 -2.84 -5.99 4.28
C LEU A 57 -1.78 -6.06 3.18
N GLN A 58 -2.15 -6.57 1.99
CA GLN A 58 -1.23 -6.60 0.85
C GLN A 58 -0.84 -5.19 0.40
N ARG A 59 -1.82 -4.28 0.30
CA ARG A 59 -1.57 -2.88 -0.05
C ARG A 59 -0.72 -2.17 1.01
N ALA A 60 -1.04 -2.34 2.28
CA ALA A 60 -0.30 -1.76 3.38
C ALA A 60 1.17 -2.23 3.37
N THR A 61 1.38 -3.53 3.15
CA THR A 61 2.73 -4.11 3.03
C THR A 61 3.50 -3.51 1.84
N HIS A 62 2.84 -3.31 0.70
CA HIS A 62 3.48 -2.73 -0.48
C HIS A 62 3.90 -1.26 -0.24
N ILE A 63 3.04 -0.47 0.39
CA ILE A 63 3.32 0.93 0.73
C ILE A 63 4.47 0.99 1.75
N ALA A 64 4.38 0.23 2.84
CA ALA A 64 5.41 0.20 3.88
C ALA A 64 6.77 -0.21 3.30
N ARG A 65 6.80 -1.23 2.43
CA ARG A 65 8.03 -1.63 1.73
C ARG A 65 8.56 -0.48 0.89
N SER A 66 7.73 0.18 0.09
CA SER A 66 8.17 1.30 -0.77
C SER A 66 8.67 2.50 0.03
N MET A 67 8.07 2.81 1.18
CA MET A 67 8.53 3.85 2.11
C MET A 67 9.97 3.59 2.57
N VAL A 68 10.29 2.33 2.89
CA VAL A 68 11.62 1.94 3.37
C VAL A 68 12.61 1.82 2.21
N THR A 69 12.23 1.13 1.13
CA THR A 69 13.16 0.72 0.07
C THR A 69 13.33 1.73 -1.05
N ARG A 70 12.31 2.54 -1.37
CA ARG A 70 12.36 3.49 -2.49
C ARG A 70 12.48 4.92 -2.01
N TYR A 71 11.77 5.27 -0.95
CA TYR A 71 11.69 6.64 -0.46
C TYR A 71 12.66 6.96 0.68
N GLY A 72 13.35 5.96 1.24
CA GLY A 72 14.32 6.17 2.32
C GLY A 72 13.70 6.78 3.59
N MET A 73 12.40 6.58 3.82
CA MET A 73 11.65 7.18 4.94
C MET A 73 11.80 6.38 6.25
N SER A 74 12.94 5.72 6.42
CA SER A 74 13.27 4.85 7.56
C SER A 74 14.61 5.22 8.20
N SER A 75 14.88 4.68 9.38
CA SER A 75 16.17 4.83 10.06
C SER A 75 17.37 4.26 9.31
N LEU A 76 17.14 3.50 8.23
CA LEU A 76 18.18 2.97 7.34
C LEU A 76 18.86 4.04 6.47
N GLY A 77 18.34 5.27 6.50
CA GLY A 77 18.89 6.42 5.79
C GLY A 77 18.43 6.53 4.33
N PRO A 78 18.92 7.55 3.59
CA PRO A 78 18.52 7.84 2.22
C PRO A 78 19.20 6.89 1.23
N ARG A 79 18.89 5.59 1.34
CA ARG A 79 19.40 4.54 0.45
C ARG A 79 18.23 3.79 -0.15
N THR A 80 18.33 3.47 -1.44
CA THR A 80 17.35 2.63 -2.10
C THR A 80 17.74 1.15 -1.95
N PHE A 81 16.81 0.35 -1.42
CA PHE A 81 17.01 -1.06 -1.11
C PHE A 81 16.17 -1.93 -2.05
N GLY A 82 16.66 -2.17 -3.26
CA GLY A 82 15.97 -3.07 -4.19
C GLY A 82 16.53 -2.98 -5.61
N LYS A 83 16.60 -4.12 -6.28
CA LYS A 83 16.72 -4.15 -7.74
C LYS A 83 15.32 -3.94 -8.29
N ASP A 84 15.17 -2.98 -9.19
CA ASP A 84 13.94 -2.79 -9.93
C ASP A 84 13.72 -4.05 -10.79
N HIS A 85 12.84 -4.95 -10.34
CA HIS A 85 12.52 -6.19 -11.08
C HIS A 85 11.69 -5.92 -12.33
N SER A 86 11.50 -4.66 -12.73
CA SER A 86 10.79 -4.28 -13.95
C SER A 86 11.52 -4.70 -15.25
N ASN A 87 12.83 -4.99 -15.21
CA ASN A 87 13.62 -5.24 -16.42
C ASN A 87 14.24 -6.65 -16.55
N VAL A 88 13.81 -7.64 -15.75
CA VAL A 88 14.39 -9.01 -15.85
C VAL A 88 13.91 -9.77 -17.09
N PHE A 89 12.90 -9.25 -17.81
CA PHE A 89 12.30 -9.94 -18.96
C PHE A 89 12.99 -9.69 -20.31
N LEU A 90 13.77 -8.61 -20.48
CA LEU A 90 14.32 -8.27 -21.80
C LEU A 90 15.70 -8.89 -22.10
N GLY A 91 16.37 -9.46 -21.10
CA GLY A 91 17.74 -9.97 -21.21
C GLY A 91 17.88 -11.48 -21.40
N LYS A 92 16.77 -12.23 -21.43
CA LYS A 92 16.82 -13.71 -21.45
C LYS A 92 16.48 -14.35 -22.79
N GLU A 93 16.01 -13.60 -23.79
CA GLU A 93 15.66 -14.13 -25.11
C GLU A 93 16.60 -13.68 -26.24
N ILE A 94 17.62 -12.86 -25.96
CA ILE A 94 18.60 -12.40 -26.99
C ILE A 94 19.84 -13.31 -27.04
N SER A 95 19.92 -14.32 -26.16
CA SER A 95 21.03 -15.27 -26.11
C SER A 95 20.53 -16.69 -26.40
N GLU A 96 19.94 -16.88 -27.57
CA GLU A 96 19.91 -18.16 -28.28
C GLU A 96 20.07 -17.92 -29.79
#